data_AF-A0A4Z1D7B3-F1
#
_entry.id   AF-A0A4Z1D7B3-F1
#
_cell.length_a   1.000
_cell.length_b   1.000
_cell.length_c   1.000
_cell.angle_alpha   90.00
_cell.angle_beta   90.00
_cell.angle_gamma   90.00
#
_symmetry.space_group_name_H-M   'P 1'
#
loop_
_entity.id
_entity.type
_entity.pdbx_description
1 polymer ?
#
loop_
_entity_poly.entity_id
_entity_poly.type
_entity_poly.pdbx_seq_one_letter_code
_entity_poly.pdbx_strand_id
1 'polypeptide(L)' 'MRPLTEQDIRASFVNCSKGDAKRLAVPRDLAERPWDDLDFLGWRDPGAP' A
#
# COMPACT_ATOMS: atom_id res chain seq x y z
N MET A 1 -1.54 5.33 13.30
CA MET A 1 -2.44 4.59 12.39
C MET A 1 -2.43 3.08 12.70
N ARG A 2 -3.49 2.30 12.38
CA ARG A 2 -3.44 0.82 12.52
C ARG A 2 -2.50 0.20 11.48
N PRO A 3 -1.65 -0.78 11.83
CA PRO A 3 -0.87 -1.52 10.84
C PRO A 3 -1.75 -2.17 9.77
N LEU A 4 -1.35 -2.06 8.51
CA LEU A 4 -2.04 -2.67 7.37
C LEU A 4 -1.20 -3.77 6.73
N THR A 5 -1.87 -4.79 6.23
CA THR A 5 -1.26 -5.82 5.38
C THR A 5 -1.27 -5.39 3.91
N GLU A 6 -0.49 -6.08 3.06
CA GLU A 6 -0.61 -5.91 1.61
C GLU A 6 -2.04 -6.15 1.12
N GLN A 7 -2.76 -7.11 1.72
CA GLN A 7 -4.12 -7.44 1.35
C GLN A 7 -5.08 -6.28 1.66
N ASP A 8 -4.94 -5.65 2.83
CA ASP A 8 -5.74 -4.49 3.23
C ASP A 8 -5.56 -3.33 2.24
N ILE A 9 -4.31 -3.07 1.85
CA ILE A 9 -3.98 -2.03 0.88
C ILE A 9 -4.63 -2.34 -0.46
N ARG A 10 -4.43 -3.55 -1.02
CA ARG A 10 -5.00 -3.92 -2.33
C ARG A 10 -6.53 -3.87 -2.35
N ALA A 11 -7.18 -4.28 -1.27
CA ALA A 11 -8.63 -4.22 -1.13
C ALA A 11 -9.17 -2.78 -1.11
N SER A 12 -8.34 -1.80 -0.76
CA SER A 12 -8.72 -0.38 -0.72
C SER A 12 -8.77 0.29 -2.10
N PHE A 13 -8.17 -0.31 -3.13
CA PHE A 13 -8.19 0.21 -4.51
C PHE A 13 -9.48 -0.17 -5.25
N VAL A 14 -10.63 0.27 -4.74
CA VAL A 14 -11.96 -0.05 -5.30
C VAL A 14 -12.24 0.59 -6.66
N ASN A 15 -11.46 1.61 -7.04
CA ASN A 15 -11.62 2.39 -8.28
C ASN A 15 -10.81 1.85 -9.47
N CYS A 16 -10.07 0.74 -9.30
CA CYS A 16 -9.34 0.09 -10.41
C CYS A 16 -9.73 -1.38 -10.54
N SER A 17 -9.25 -2.03 -11.60
CA SER A 17 -9.52 -3.45 -11.78
C SER A 17 -8.79 -4.29 -10.74
N LYS A 18 -9.29 -5.50 -10.45
CA LYS A 18 -8.58 -6.47 -9.59
C LYS A 18 -7.16 -6.76 -10.08
N GLY A 19 -6.94 -6.73 -11.41
CA GLY A 19 -5.63 -6.93 -12.02
C GLY A 19 -4.67 -5.77 -11.77
N ASP A 20 -5.18 -4.54 -11.72
CA ASP A 20 -4.38 -3.36 -11.40
C ASP A 20 -4.01 -3.36 -9.91
N ALA A 21 -4.98 -3.60 -9.03
CA ALA A 21 -4.73 -3.72 -7.59
C ALA A 21 -3.71 -4.83 -7.26
N LYS A 22 -3.74 -5.95 -8.00
CA LYS A 22 -2.76 -7.04 -7.83
C LYS A 22 -1.34 -6.67 -8.27
N ARG A 23 -1.20 -5.80 -9.29
CA ARG A 23 0.10 -5.40 -9.85
C ARG A 23 0.73 -4.20 -9.14
N LEU A 24 -0.05 -3.48 -8.32
CA LEU A 24 0.44 -2.40 -7.46
C LEU A 24 1.68 -2.85 -6.67
N ALA A 25 2.79 -2.12 -6.80
CA ALA A 25 4.00 -2.33 -6.02
C ALA A 25 3.79 -1.79 -4.60
N VAL A 26 3.66 -2.67 -3.62
CA VAL A 26 3.54 -2.30 -2.20
C VAL A 26 4.94 -2.26 -1.56
N PRO A 27 5.24 -1.34 -0.61
CA PRO A 27 6.52 -1.30 0.07
C PRO A 27 6.85 -2.64 0.76
N ARG A 28 8.06 -3.15 0.55
CA ARG A 28 8.50 -4.44 1.14
C ARG A 28 8.70 -4.37 2.65
N ASP A 29 8.97 -3.18 3.15
CA ASP A 29 9.20 -2.83 4.55
C ASP A 29 7.89 -2.44 5.28
N LEU A 30 6.72 -2.74 4.72
CA LEU A 30 5.43 -2.31 5.25
C LEU A 30 5.22 -2.71 6.72
N ALA A 31 5.68 -3.90 7.11
CA ALA A 31 5.58 -4.40 8.49
C ALA A 31 6.50 -3.65 9.47
N GLU A 32 7.56 -3.02 8.97
CA GLU A 32 8.58 -2.32 9.76
C GLU A 32 8.30 -0.81 9.88
N ARG A 33 7.27 -0.31 9.18
CA ARG A 33 6.89 1.10 9.22
C ARG A 33 6.45 1.51 10.64
N PRO A 34 6.76 2.73 11.09
CA PRO A 34 6.37 3.23 12.41
C PRO A 34 4.89 3.64 12.42
N TRP A 35 3.99 2.67 12.32
CA TRP A 35 2.56 2.88 12.10
C TRP A 35 1.91 3.81 13.13
N ASP A 36 2.34 3.75 14.39
CA ASP A 36 1.79 4.56 15.47
C ASP A 36 2.05 6.07 15.26
N ASP A 37 3.15 6.42 14.59
CA ASP A 37 3.55 7.80 14.30
C ASP A 37 3.08 8.30 12.92
N LEU A 38 2.44 7.45 12.12
CA LEU A 38 1.94 7.81 10.80
C LEU A 38 0.51 8.36 10.86
N ASP A 39 0.32 9.55 10.31
CA ASP A 39 -0.99 10.09 9.91
C ASP A 39 -1.42 9.56 8.54
N PHE A 40 -0.45 9.40 7.63
CA PHE A 40 -0.67 8.92 6.26
C PHE A 40 0.44 7.96 5.83
N LEU A 41 0.06 6.92 5.08
CA LEU A 41 1.01 6.07 4.36
C LEU A 41 1.09 6.52 2.89
N GLY A 42 2.26 6.97 2.48
CA GLY A 42 2.57 7.29 1.08
C GLY A 42 3.79 6.52 0.58
N TRP A 43 3.77 6.11 -0.69
CA TRP A 43 4.92 5.53 -1.36
C TRP A 43 4.86 5.82 -2.86
N ARG A 44 5.96 5.55 -3.57
CA ARG A 44 6.05 5.72 -5.02
C ARG A 44 6.12 4.36 -5.70
N ASP A 45 5.37 4.19 -6.79
CA ASP A 45 5.53 3.04 -7.67
C ASP A 45 6.89 3.15 -8.41
N PRO A 46 7.80 2.16 -8.27
CA PRO A 46 9.08 2.18 -8.97
C PRO A 46 8.96 2.19 -10.50
N GLY A 47 7.83 1.75 -11.05
CA GLY A 47 7.55 1.76 -12.48
C GLY A 47 6.87 3.03 -12.99
N ALA A 48 6.49 3.96 -12.11
CA ALA A 48 5.89 5.22 -12.50
C ALA A 48 6.97 6.26 -12.87
N PRO A 49 6.74 7.09 -13.91
CA PRO A 49 7.67 8.13 -14.34
C PRO A 49 7.96 9.17 -13.24
#